data_AF-A0A4R8RYN4-F1
#
_entry.id   AF-A0A4R8RYN4-F1
#
_cell.length_a   1.000
_cell.length_b   1.000
_cell.length_c   1.000
_cell.angle_alpha   90.00
_cell.angle_beta   90.00
_cell.angle_gamma   90.00
#
_symmetry.space_group_name_H-M   'P 1'
#
loop_
_entity.id
_entity.type
_entity.pdbx_description
1 polymer ?
#
loop_
_entity_poly.entity_id
_entity_poly.type
_entity_poly.pdbx_seq_one_letter_code
_entity_poly.pdbx_strand_id
1 'polypeptide(L)'
;MTRNRNQSRQAKTAAPAGPRLARELFSELNATFYKDDPSEYLLTKIEAITLMLAPAEVLAPAYESERVVGVSRRAGAPVPSKEARDRYVRTECVLVLHHACEMLLRLFFAHVEKQDCPWLGMAASVNFAEFKKKINTVLRTGFDRGEVALVFLGGTDPVDAALTVEPEEFDATVTAWQLLLETAADTILSESFLYNSAKHGLTVVHTDESTRMAFTPPGGGDRIHLSAGSQLTYLHKPATPGAKSGPEWWVSLTHTLPDQDIETAFLIHCAVSSLWNVARRRYTGQAGEVSIVAAAAVRAAIYGPPVAEGSVIRTLSHELTKKDLQGEFSGINMRMTGPGVPNEGDRDSEYLDDTSPPRRVALPVRQQDKQVISTSRRKLLPFSPNWSSRV
;
A
#
# COMPACT_ATOMS: atom_id res chain seq x y z
N MET A 1 -33.33 42.70 29.89
CA MET A 1 -31.99 42.07 29.96
C MET A 1 -32.15 40.63 30.41
N THR A 2 -32.11 39.67 29.49
CA THR A 2 -32.32 38.25 29.79
C THR A 2 -31.23 37.45 29.08
N ARG A 3 -30.26 36.96 29.87
CA ARG A 3 -29.13 36.13 29.40
C ARG A 3 -29.57 34.67 29.30
N ASN A 4 -29.72 34.16 28.09
CA ASN A 4 -29.81 32.72 27.83
C ASN A 4 -28.39 32.11 27.86
N ARG A 5 -28.08 31.36 28.92
CA ARG A 5 -26.90 30.51 29.02
C ARG A 5 -27.22 29.14 28.40
N ASN A 6 -26.93 28.96 27.12
CA ASN A 6 -26.85 27.64 26.52
C ASN A 6 -25.52 26.99 26.93
N GLN A 7 -25.54 26.23 28.02
CA GLN A 7 -24.46 25.29 28.32
C GLN A 7 -24.54 24.12 27.35
N SER A 8 -23.57 24.04 26.43
CA SER A 8 -23.36 22.88 25.59
C SER A 8 -23.02 21.68 26.48
N ARG A 9 -23.94 20.72 26.60
CA ARG A 9 -23.64 19.40 27.17
C ARG A 9 -22.55 18.74 26.33
N GLN A 10 -21.34 18.66 26.87
CA GLN A 10 -20.32 17.72 26.39
C GLN A 10 -20.93 16.32 26.43
N ALA A 11 -20.95 15.64 25.28
CA ALA A 11 -21.33 14.25 25.19
C ALA A 11 -20.35 13.43 26.04
N LYS A 12 -20.84 12.84 27.14
CA LYS A 12 -20.10 11.82 27.89
C LYS A 12 -19.82 10.66 26.94
N THR A 13 -18.54 10.37 26.71
CA THR A 13 -18.08 9.14 26.06
C THR A 13 -18.75 7.96 26.78
N ALA A 14 -19.62 7.24 26.07
CA ALA A 14 -20.32 6.10 26.64
C ALA A 14 -19.28 5.07 27.10
N ALA A 15 -19.39 4.61 28.35
CA ALA A 15 -18.56 3.50 28.84
C ALA A 15 -18.82 2.26 27.96
N PRO A 16 -17.78 1.47 27.64
CA PRO A 16 -17.95 0.29 26.79
C PRO A 16 -19.00 -0.65 27.39
N ALA A 17 -19.94 -1.09 26.55
CA ALA A 17 -21.00 -2.01 26.93
C ALA A 17 -20.42 -3.42 27.11
N GLY A 18 -20.17 -3.81 28.36
CA GLY A 18 -19.82 -5.19 28.73
C GLY A 18 -18.46 -5.37 29.42
N PRO A 19 -18.18 -6.59 29.90
CA PRO A 19 -16.89 -6.93 30.53
C PRO A 19 -15.73 -6.77 29.54
N ARG A 20 -14.58 -6.33 30.05
CA ARG A 20 -13.35 -6.16 29.26
C ARG A 20 -12.73 -7.51 28.94
N LEU A 21 -12.01 -7.57 27.83
CA LEU A 21 -11.24 -8.75 27.44
C LEU A 21 -10.14 -9.02 28.48
N ALA A 22 -9.97 -10.29 28.86
CA ALA A 22 -8.94 -10.74 29.79
C ALA A 22 -7.55 -10.54 29.16
N ARG A 23 -6.60 -9.93 29.88
CA ARG A 23 -5.26 -9.63 29.36
C ARG A 23 -4.42 -10.88 29.16
N GLU A 24 -4.74 -11.92 29.90
CA GLU A 24 -4.16 -13.26 29.81
C GLU A 24 -4.38 -13.89 28.42
N LEU A 25 -5.38 -13.41 27.65
CA LEU A 25 -5.60 -13.84 26.26
C LEU A 25 -4.54 -13.31 25.29
N PHE A 26 -3.84 -12.21 25.62
CA PHE A 26 -3.01 -11.51 24.64
C PHE A 26 -1.79 -12.32 24.23
N SER A 27 -1.22 -13.13 25.13
CA SER A 27 -0.11 -14.04 24.78
C SER A 27 -0.55 -15.08 23.74
N GLU A 28 -1.71 -15.72 23.97
CA GLU A 28 -2.30 -16.70 23.06
C GLU A 28 -2.74 -16.08 21.73
N LEU A 29 -3.32 -14.88 21.75
CA LEU A 29 -3.70 -14.12 20.56
C LEU A 29 -2.49 -13.73 19.73
N ASN A 30 -1.46 -13.15 20.34
CA ASN A 30 -0.24 -12.75 19.63
C ASN A 30 0.49 -13.98 19.08
N ALA A 31 0.62 -15.06 19.85
CA ALA A 31 1.23 -16.29 19.37
C ALA A 31 0.49 -16.88 18.15
N THR A 32 -0.84 -16.78 18.14
CA THR A 32 -1.65 -17.17 16.98
C THR A 32 -1.43 -16.22 15.80
N PHE A 33 -1.50 -14.91 16.04
CA PHE A 33 -1.44 -13.88 15.02
C PHE A 33 -0.11 -13.92 14.26
N TYR A 34 1.03 -14.05 14.96
CA TYR A 34 2.37 -14.07 14.38
C TYR A 34 2.86 -15.47 13.95
N LYS A 35 1.95 -16.44 13.85
CA LYS A 35 2.31 -17.80 13.43
C LYS A 35 2.74 -17.86 11.96
N ASP A 36 2.01 -17.15 11.11
CA ASP A 36 2.23 -17.08 9.67
C ASP A 36 2.74 -15.67 9.30
N ASP A 37 3.29 -15.47 8.10
CA ASP A 37 3.85 -14.18 7.64
C ASP A 37 2.95 -13.57 6.54
N PRO A 38 2.28 -12.42 6.80
CA PRO A 38 1.41 -11.79 5.80
C PRO A 38 2.19 -11.23 4.60
N SER A 39 3.50 -11.03 4.71
CA SER A 39 4.33 -10.57 3.60
C SER A 39 4.42 -11.63 2.49
N GLU A 40 4.40 -12.93 2.83
CA GLU A 40 4.44 -14.03 1.85
C GLU A 40 3.28 -13.97 0.85
N TYR A 41 2.11 -13.49 1.28
CA TYR A 41 0.97 -13.28 0.41
C TYR A 41 1.25 -12.21 -0.66
N LEU A 42 1.88 -11.09 -0.28
CA LEU A 42 2.24 -10.04 -1.23
C LEU A 42 3.29 -10.53 -2.22
N LEU A 43 4.34 -11.20 -1.74
CA LEU A 43 5.39 -11.74 -2.60
C LEU A 43 4.81 -12.76 -3.58
N THR A 44 3.98 -13.69 -3.12
CA THR A 44 3.32 -14.68 -3.98
C THR A 44 2.45 -14.02 -5.04
N LYS A 45 1.73 -12.94 -4.69
CA LYS A 45 0.95 -12.17 -5.67
C LYS A 45 1.84 -11.48 -6.70
N ILE A 46 2.92 -10.84 -6.26
CA ILE A 46 3.88 -10.18 -7.16
C ILE A 46 4.44 -11.19 -8.15
N GLU A 47 4.95 -12.33 -7.68
CA GLU A 47 5.47 -13.41 -8.52
C GLU A 47 4.40 -13.95 -9.49
N ALA A 48 3.17 -14.16 -9.02
CA ALA A 48 2.08 -14.63 -9.88
C ALA A 48 1.72 -13.63 -11.00
N ILE A 49 1.83 -12.33 -10.73
CA ILE A 49 1.59 -11.28 -11.73
C ILE A 49 2.76 -11.22 -12.72
N THR A 50 4.01 -11.17 -12.23
CA THR A 50 5.20 -11.05 -13.08
C THR A 50 5.43 -12.29 -13.94
N LEU A 51 5.02 -13.49 -13.48
CA LEU A 51 5.01 -14.70 -14.31
C LEU A 51 4.19 -14.53 -15.59
N MET A 52 3.14 -13.71 -15.61
CA MET A 52 2.36 -13.47 -16.83
C MET A 52 3.11 -12.70 -17.90
N LEU A 53 4.26 -12.12 -17.58
CA LEU A 53 5.18 -11.47 -18.52
C LEU A 53 6.13 -12.47 -19.20
N ALA A 54 6.18 -13.72 -18.74
CA ALA A 54 7.02 -14.75 -19.36
C ALA A 54 6.58 -15.05 -20.81
N PRO A 55 7.50 -15.55 -21.66
CA PRO A 55 7.15 -16.04 -23.00
C PRO A 55 6.08 -17.14 -22.94
N ALA A 56 5.22 -17.20 -23.97
CA ALA A 56 4.10 -18.16 -23.98
C ALA A 56 4.59 -19.61 -23.94
N GLU A 57 5.75 -19.87 -24.54
CA GLU A 57 6.41 -21.18 -24.59
C GLU A 57 6.84 -21.65 -23.19
N VAL A 58 7.21 -20.71 -22.32
CA VAL A 58 7.57 -20.99 -20.91
C VAL A 58 6.32 -21.27 -20.08
N LEU A 59 5.21 -20.59 -20.38
CA LEU A 59 3.94 -20.74 -19.67
C LEU A 59 3.16 -22.00 -20.09
N ALA A 60 3.34 -22.46 -21.33
CA ALA A 60 2.53 -23.54 -21.92
C ALA A 60 2.48 -24.82 -21.06
N PRO A 61 3.59 -25.36 -20.54
CA PRO A 61 3.54 -26.57 -19.71
C PRO A 61 2.68 -26.41 -18.44
N ALA A 62 2.73 -25.23 -17.81
CA ALA A 62 1.93 -24.94 -16.63
C ALA A 62 0.43 -24.78 -16.96
N TYR A 63 0.12 -24.15 -18.09
CA TYR A 63 -1.25 -23.94 -18.55
C TYR A 63 -1.93 -25.23 -19.03
N GLU A 64 -1.19 -26.12 -19.68
CA GLU A 64 -1.65 -27.43 -20.15
C GLU A 64 -1.84 -28.45 -19.02
N SER A 65 -1.20 -28.23 -17.87
CA SER A 65 -1.36 -29.11 -16.70
C SER A 65 -2.78 -29.06 -16.12
N GLU A 66 -3.26 -30.23 -15.65
CA GLU A 66 -4.48 -30.28 -14.81
C GLU A 66 -4.21 -29.58 -13.48
N ARG A 67 -5.09 -28.65 -13.10
CA ARG A 67 -5.01 -27.93 -11.83
C ARG A 67 -6.10 -28.41 -10.89
N VAL A 68 -5.73 -28.67 -9.62
CA VAL A 68 -6.63 -29.16 -8.58
C VAL A 68 -6.88 -28.05 -7.56
N VAL A 69 -8.15 -27.77 -7.26
CA VAL A 69 -8.57 -26.83 -6.21
C VAL A 69 -9.55 -27.56 -5.28
N GLY A 70 -9.06 -27.97 -4.12
CA GLY A 70 -9.80 -28.83 -3.21
C GLY A 70 -10.15 -30.16 -3.89
N VAL A 71 -11.43 -30.43 -4.09
CA VAL A 71 -11.93 -31.62 -4.81
C VAL A 71 -12.19 -31.37 -6.30
N SER A 72 -12.11 -30.12 -6.76
CA SER A 72 -12.39 -29.75 -8.15
C SER A 72 -11.15 -29.90 -9.01
N ARG A 73 -11.32 -30.43 -10.22
CA ARG A 73 -10.27 -30.52 -11.25
C ARG A 73 -10.57 -29.54 -12.38
N ARG A 74 -9.54 -28.85 -12.86
CA ARG A 74 -9.58 -27.96 -14.01
C ARG A 74 -8.64 -28.53 -15.06
N ALA A 75 -9.19 -28.91 -16.21
CA ALA A 75 -8.39 -29.34 -17.34
C ALA A 75 -7.41 -28.23 -17.77
N GLY A 76 -6.33 -28.65 -18.44
CA GLY A 76 -5.41 -27.74 -19.10
C GLY A 76 -6.13 -26.79 -20.05
N ALA A 77 -5.56 -25.61 -20.24
CA ALA A 77 -6.07 -24.58 -21.13
C ALA A 77 -4.89 -24.01 -21.95
N PRO A 78 -5.12 -23.45 -23.14
CA PRO A 78 -4.07 -22.71 -23.84
C PRO A 78 -3.65 -21.48 -23.03
N VAL A 79 -2.40 -21.05 -23.23
CA VAL A 79 -1.90 -19.78 -22.69
C VAL A 79 -2.75 -18.63 -23.27
N PRO A 80 -3.22 -17.68 -22.45
CA PRO A 80 -3.93 -16.50 -22.94
C PRO A 80 -3.08 -15.68 -23.91
N SER A 81 -3.74 -14.96 -24.83
CA SER A 81 -3.04 -14.09 -25.78
C SER A 81 -2.17 -13.05 -25.06
N LYS A 82 -1.13 -12.54 -25.74
CA LYS A 82 -0.26 -11.51 -25.17
C LYS A 82 -1.07 -10.30 -24.68
N GLU A 83 -2.02 -9.84 -25.48
CA GLU A 83 -2.87 -8.68 -25.15
C GLU A 83 -3.74 -8.95 -23.93
N ALA A 84 -4.23 -10.18 -23.75
CA ALA A 84 -5.00 -10.55 -22.57
C ALA A 84 -4.12 -10.57 -21.31
N ARG A 85 -2.88 -11.07 -21.42
CA ARG A 85 -1.90 -11.07 -20.33
C ARG A 85 -1.45 -9.65 -19.97
N ASP A 86 -1.16 -8.81 -20.96
CA ASP A 86 -0.76 -7.41 -20.73
C ASP A 86 -1.87 -6.62 -20.01
N ARG A 87 -3.14 -6.80 -20.41
CA ARG A 87 -4.29 -6.20 -19.70
C ARG A 87 -4.40 -6.71 -18.27
N TYR A 88 -4.25 -8.02 -18.07
CA TYR A 88 -4.27 -8.63 -16.73
C TYR A 88 -3.16 -8.03 -15.85
N VAL A 89 -1.92 -7.96 -16.33
CA VAL A 89 -0.79 -7.42 -15.58
C VAL A 89 -1.06 -5.96 -15.19
N ARG A 90 -1.44 -5.10 -16.14
CA ARG A 90 -1.73 -3.69 -15.85
C ARG A 90 -2.78 -3.50 -14.77
N THR A 91 -3.88 -4.26 -14.83
CA THR A 91 -4.94 -4.17 -13.83
C THR A 91 -4.50 -4.73 -12.49
N GLU A 92 -3.85 -5.89 -12.46
CA GLU A 92 -3.42 -6.52 -11.21
C GLU A 92 -2.27 -5.78 -10.53
N CYS A 93 -1.39 -5.09 -11.27
CA CYS A 93 -0.36 -4.19 -10.71
C CYS A 93 -0.99 -3.08 -9.84
N VAL A 94 -2.02 -2.41 -10.35
CA VAL A 94 -2.78 -1.41 -9.59
C VAL A 94 -3.42 -2.06 -8.35
N LEU A 95 -4.02 -3.24 -8.50
CA LEU A 95 -4.68 -3.92 -7.38
C LEU A 95 -3.70 -4.37 -6.29
N VAL A 96 -2.54 -4.92 -6.67
CA VAL A 96 -1.52 -5.38 -5.71
C VAL A 96 -0.86 -4.20 -5.00
N LEU A 97 -0.57 -3.11 -5.70
CA LEU A 97 -0.05 -1.89 -5.09
C LEU A 97 -1.01 -1.36 -4.03
N HIS A 98 -2.27 -1.14 -4.38
CA HIS A 98 -3.27 -0.65 -3.43
C HIS A 98 -3.47 -1.57 -2.22
N HIS A 99 -3.44 -2.90 -2.44
CA HIS A 99 -3.52 -3.85 -1.35
C HIS A 99 -2.28 -3.76 -0.45
N ALA A 100 -1.08 -3.68 -1.02
CA ALA A 100 0.16 -3.52 -0.28
C ALA A 100 0.13 -2.23 0.56
N CYS A 101 -0.27 -1.09 -0.02
CA CYS A 101 -0.41 0.18 0.67
C CYS A 101 -1.38 0.11 1.85
N GLU A 102 -2.58 -0.47 1.63
CA GLU A 102 -3.57 -0.62 2.70
C GLU A 102 -3.06 -1.55 3.82
N MET A 103 -2.43 -2.68 3.45
CA MET A 103 -1.86 -3.63 4.40
C MET A 103 -0.78 -2.97 5.27
N LEU A 104 0.17 -2.26 4.64
CA LEU A 104 1.24 -1.55 5.32
C LEU A 104 0.70 -0.55 6.35
N LEU A 105 -0.21 0.34 5.93
CA LEU A 105 -0.77 1.39 6.79
C LEU A 105 -1.57 0.80 7.94
N ARG A 106 -2.38 -0.24 7.67
CA ARG A 106 -3.15 -0.91 8.73
C ARG A 106 -2.25 -1.57 9.76
N LEU A 107 -1.25 -2.32 9.30
CA LEU A 107 -0.29 -2.97 10.18
C LEU A 107 0.49 -1.94 11.00
N PHE A 108 1.05 -0.92 10.36
CA PHE A 108 1.77 0.17 11.03
C PHE A 108 0.92 0.76 12.16
N PHE A 109 -0.30 1.19 11.86
CA PHE A 109 -1.19 1.78 12.85
C PHE A 109 -1.58 0.83 13.99
N ALA A 110 -1.82 -0.45 13.69
CA ALA A 110 -2.13 -1.43 14.74
C ALA A 110 -0.95 -1.61 15.72
N HIS A 111 0.28 -1.57 15.21
CA HIS A 111 1.50 -1.71 16.02
C HIS A 111 1.86 -0.43 16.78
N VAL A 112 1.45 0.76 16.29
CA VAL A 112 1.58 2.01 17.03
C VAL A 112 0.55 2.09 18.18
N GLU A 113 -0.73 1.85 17.89
CA GLU A 113 -1.83 2.19 18.81
C GLU A 113 -2.28 1.07 19.75
N LYS A 114 -2.03 -0.19 19.36
CA LYS A 114 -2.50 -1.38 20.09
C LYS A 114 -1.35 -2.34 20.40
N GLN A 115 -0.29 -1.76 20.96
CA GLN A 115 0.96 -2.46 21.27
C GLN A 115 0.79 -3.71 22.14
N ASP A 116 -0.26 -3.86 22.94
CA ASP A 116 -0.44 -5.08 23.75
C ASP A 116 -0.95 -6.27 22.91
N CYS A 117 -1.74 -6.00 21.85
CA CYS A 117 -2.33 -7.02 20.99
C CYS A 117 -2.73 -6.42 19.62
N PRO A 118 -1.78 -6.30 18.66
CA PRO A 118 -2.04 -5.63 17.38
C PRO A 118 -3.18 -6.25 16.55
N TRP A 119 -3.45 -7.55 16.72
CA TRP A 119 -4.58 -8.21 16.06
C TRP A 119 -5.93 -7.56 16.40
N LEU A 120 -6.11 -7.08 17.64
CA LEU A 120 -7.32 -6.34 18.03
C LEU A 120 -7.39 -4.97 17.35
N GLY A 121 -6.25 -4.31 17.14
CA GLY A 121 -6.16 -3.07 16.38
C GLY A 121 -6.56 -3.25 14.92
N MET A 122 -6.06 -4.32 14.29
CA MET A 122 -6.44 -4.69 12.94
C MET A 122 -7.95 -4.98 12.84
N ALA A 123 -8.49 -5.77 13.77
CA ALA A 123 -9.90 -6.14 13.78
C ALA A 123 -10.84 -4.94 14.07
N ALA A 124 -10.39 -3.94 14.83
CA ALA A 124 -11.18 -2.74 15.11
C ALA A 124 -11.24 -1.76 13.93
N SER A 125 -10.31 -1.87 12.97
CA SER A 125 -10.17 -0.92 11.85
C SER A 125 -11.14 -1.23 10.69
N VAL A 126 -12.43 -1.36 10.96
CA VAL A 126 -13.44 -1.73 9.93
C VAL A 126 -14.05 -0.53 9.20
N ASN A 127 -13.98 0.67 9.77
CA ASN A 127 -14.55 1.87 9.17
C ASN A 127 -13.55 2.54 8.23
N PHE A 128 -13.73 2.33 6.91
CA PHE A 128 -12.82 2.87 5.90
C PHE A 128 -12.79 4.41 5.86
N ALA A 129 -13.87 5.10 6.22
CA ALA A 129 -13.90 6.55 6.26
C ALA A 129 -13.05 7.11 7.43
N GLU A 130 -13.10 6.47 8.59
CA GLU A 130 -12.23 6.79 9.73
C GLU A 130 -10.76 6.48 9.41
N PHE A 131 -10.50 5.36 8.74
CA PHE A 131 -9.17 4.99 8.28
C PHE A 131 -8.58 6.06 7.32
N LYS A 132 -9.33 6.48 6.29
CA LYS A 132 -8.89 7.57 5.39
C LYS A 132 -8.68 8.89 6.12
N LYS A 133 -9.55 9.24 7.08
CA LYS A 133 -9.38 10.46 7.88
C LYS A 133 -8.08 10.40 8.68
N LYS A 134 -7.75 9.24 9.23
CA LYS A 134 -6.50 9.02 9.96
C LYS A 134 -5.28 9.14 9.04
N ILE A 135 -5.30 8.48 7.89
CA ILE A 135 -4.23 8.60 6.88
C ILE A 135 -4.02 10.07 6.50
N ASN A 136 -5.10 10.79 6.19
CA ASN A 136 -5.03 12.21 5.82
C ASN A 136 -4.50 13.10 6.95
N THR A 137 -4.74 12.77 8.21
CA THR A 137 -4.14 13.48 9.34
C THR A 137 -2.64 13.25 9.37
N VAL A 138 -2.20 11.99 9.32
CA VAL A 138 -0.77 11.64 9.43
C VAL A 138 0.02 12.14 8.23
N LEU A 139 -0.52 12.05 7.02
CA LEU A 139 0.11 12.60 5.81
C LEU A 139 0.36 14.12 5.92
N ARG A 140 -0.48 14.84 6.67
CA ARG A 140 -0.31 16.29 6.90
C ARG A 140 0.66 16.63 8.03
N THR A 141 0.78 15.76 9.03
CA THR A 141 1.64 15.98 10.21
C THR A 141 3.00 15.33 10.09
N GLY A 142 3.17 14.42 9.12
CA GLY A 142 4.31 13.52 9.02
C GLY A 142 4.12 12.24 9.85
N PHE A 143 4.78 11.17 9.42
CA PHE A 143 4.92 9.95 10.21
C PHE A 143 6.03 10.13 11.24
N ASP A 144 5.75 9.83 12.52
CA ASP A 144 6.73 9.97 13.58
C ASP A 144 7.92 9.04 13.36
N ARG A 145 9.11 9.62 13.35
CA ARG A 145 10.35 8.89 13.05
C ARG A 145 10.63 7.80 14.08
N GLY A 146 10.37 8.06 15.36
CA GLY A 146 10.58 7.11 16.45
C GLY A 146 9.62 5.92 16.33
N GLU A 147 8.35 6.18 16.02
CA GLU A 147 7.36 5.13 15.74
C GLU A 147 7.76 4.28 14.55
N VAL A 148 8.23 4.88 13.45
CA VAL A 148 8.71 4.14 12.28
C VAL A 148 9.91 3.26 12.65
N ALA A 149 10.93 3.81 13.32
CA ALA A 149 12.09 3.03 13.75
C ALA A 149 11.70 1.85 14.66
N LEU A 150 10.85 2.11 15.66
CA LEU A 150 10.37 1.08 16.59
C LEU A 150 9.56 -0.01 15.91
N VAL A 151 8.72 0.34 14.92
CA VAL A 151 7.84 -0.62 14.25
C VAL A 151 8.60 -1.47 13.24
N PHE A 152 9.47 -0.87 12.42
CA PHE A 152 10.12 -1.59 11.31
C PHE A 152 11.50 -2.15 11.64
N LEU A 153 12.23 -1.53 12.58
CA LEU A 153 13.59 -1.95 12.95
C LEU A 153 13.67 -2.44 14.41
N GLY A 154 12.64 -2.18 15.22
CA GLY A 154 12.52 -2.75 16.56
C GLY A 154 13.30 -2.01 17.65
N GLY A 155 13.79 -0.80 17.37
CA GLY A 155 14.45 0.09 18.31
C GLY A 155 14.55 1.52 17.77
N THR A 156 15.01 2.47 18.58
CA THR A 156 15.21 3.87 18.14
C THR A 156 16.56 4.12 17.46
N ASP A 157 17.51 3.21 17.65
CA ASP A 157 18.86 3.22 17.09
C ASP A 157 19.37 1.76 16.92
N PRO A 158 20.51 1.52 16.23
CA PRO A 158 21.02 0.16 16.01
C PRO A 158 21.27 -0.64 17.29
N VAL A 159 21.70 0.02 18.37
CA VAL A 159 22.06 -0.63 19.63
C VAL A 159 20.80 -1.07 20.37
N ASP A 160 19.80 -0.20 20.49
CA ASP A 160 18.49 -0.54 21.08
C ASP A 160 17.75 -1.63 20.26
N ALA A 161 17.88 -1.56 18.93
CA ALA A 161 17.31 -2.55 18.03
C ALA A 161 18.06 -3.90 18.09
N ALA A 162 19.28 -3.93 18.63
CA ALA A 162 20.23 -5.04 18.59
C ALA A 162 20.56 -5.50 17.15
N LEU A 163 20.73 -4.53 16.24
CA LEU A 163 21.08 -4.75 14.84
C LEU A 163 22.56 -4.46 14.59
N THR A 164 23.20 -5.29 13.77
CA THR A 164 24.58 -5.06 13.31
C THR A 164 24.54 -4.26 12.00
N VAL A 165 24.28 -2.96 12.14
CA VAL A 165 24.22 -1.97 11.04
C VAL A 165 24.85 -0.67 11.50
N GLU A 166 25.39 0.11 10.57
CA GLU A 166 25.92 1.44 10.89
C GLU A 166 24.77 2.42 11.18
N PRO A 167 24.96 3.43 12.06
CA PRO A 167 23.93 4.42 12.39
C PRO A 167 23.35 5.14 11.18
N GLU A 168 24.19 5.51 10.21
CA GLU A 168 23.78 6.19 8.99
C GLU A 168 22.87 5.31 8.13
N GLU A 169 23.15 4.01 8.08
CA GLU A 169 22.37 3.04 7.32
C GLU A 169 21.00 2.77 7.97
N PHE A 170 20.98 2.72 9.31
CA PHE A 170 19.74 2.65 10.08
C PHE A 170 18.86 3.88 9.82
N ASP A 171 19.45 5.07 9.88
CA ASP A 171 18.75 6.33 9.67
C ASP A 171 18.22 6.48 8.23
N ALA A 172 19.01 6.07 7.24
CA ALA A 172 18.59 6.00 5.85
C ALA A 172 17.40 5.05 5.66
N THR A 173 17.40 3.91 6.35
CA THR A 173 16.31 2.93 6.30
C THR A 173 15.03 3.45 6.95
N VAL A 174 15.12 4.16 8.08
CA VAL A 174 13.94 4.81 8.68
C VAL A 174 13.35 5.84 7.71
N THR A 175 14.20 6.63 7.06
CA THR A 175 13.78 7.59 6.04
C THR A 175 13.10 6.91 4.84
N ALA A 176 13.65 5.77 4.40
CA ALA A 176 13.08 4.95 3.33
C ALA A 176 11.66 4.46 3.68
N TRP A 177 11.46 3.99 4.91
CA TRP A 177 10.15 3.54 5.39
C TRP A 177 9.15 4.69 5.60
N GLN A 178 9.59 5.87 6.05
CA GLN A 178 8.75 7.07 6.08
C GLN A 178 8.26 7.42 4.67
N LEU A 179 9.16 7.43 3.68
CA LEU A 179 8.81 7.71 2.30
C LEU A 179 7.79 6.69 1.75
N LEU A 180 7.97 5.39 2.00
CA LEU A 180 6.98 4.38 1.59
C LEU A 180 5.62 4.57 2.26
N LEU A 181 5.59 4.94 3.55
CA LEU A 181 4.35 5.21 4.26
C LEU A 181 3.62 6.43 3.69
N GLU A 182 4.36 7.48 3.35
CA GLU A 182 3.83 8.69 2.69
C GLU A 182 3.27 8.36 1.31
N THR A 183 4.01 7.60 0.50
CA THR A 183 3.54 7.15 -0.82
C THR A 183 2.29 6.28 -0.68
N ALA A 184 2.30 5.30 0.23
CA ALA A 184 1.12 4.46 0.47
C ALA A 184 -0.09 5.28 0.92
N ALA A 185 0.12 6.29 1.76
CA ALA A 185 -0.92 7.20 2.23
C ALA A 185 -1.50 8.03 1.09
N ASP A 186 -0.65 8.62 0.24
CA ASP A 186 -1.10 9.37 -0.92
C ASP A 186 -1.89 8.48 -1.88
N THR A 187 -1.32 7.33 -2.31
CA THR A 187 -1.97 6.38 -3.22
C THR A 187 -3.38 6.00 -2.76
N ILE A 188 -3.58 5.68 -1.48
CA ILE A 188 -4.90 5.32 -0.93
C ILE A 188 -5.91 6.48 -0.98
N LEU A 189 -5.44 7.71 -0.82
CA LEU A 189 -6.28 8.91 -0.82
C LEU A 189 -6.57 9.40 -2.25
N SER A 190 -5.54 9.51 -3.08
CA SER A 190 -5.57 10.13 -4.41
C SER A 190 -6.13 9.20 -5.49
N GLU A 191 -5.86 7.89 -5.42
CA GLU A 191 -6.22 6.92 -6.47
C GLU A 191 -7.44 6.04 -6.13
N SER A 192 -8.23 6.41 -5.10
CA SER A 192 -9.34 5.54 -4.66
C SER A 192 -10.45 5.30 -5.70
N PHE A 193 -10.60 6.16 -6.72
CA PHE A 193 -11.52 5.90 -7.84
C PHE A 193 -10.95 4.90 -8.84
N LEU A 194 -9.66 4.99 -9.15
CA LEU A 194 -8.95 4.02 -9.97
C LEU A 194 -9.05 2.63 -9.32
N TYR A 195 -8.67 2.54 -8.04
CA TYR A 195 -8.74 1.28 -7.29
C TYR A 195 -10.12 0.65 -7.30
N ASN A 196 -11.16 1.42 -6.96
CA ASN A 196 -12.52 0.89 -6.95
C ASN A 196 -12.98 0.44 -8.33
N SER A 197 -12.59 1.17 -9.38
CA SER A 197 -12.93 0.81 -10.75
C SER A 197 -12.23 -0.49 -11.14
N ALA A 198 -10.92 -0.60 -10.91
CA ALA A 198 -10.14 -1.81 -11.21
C ALA A 198 -10.67 -3.03 -10.44
N LYS A 199 -10.91 -2.88 -9.13
CA LYS A 199 -11.37 -3.96 -8.24
C LYS A 199 -12.72 -4.54 -8.64
N HIS A 200 -13.59 -3.73 -9.24
CA HIS A 200 -14.91 -4.15 -9.71
C HIS A 200 -14.96 -4.45 -11.21
N GLY A 201 -13.81 -4.48 -11.90
CA GLY A 201 -13.74 -4.74 -13.33
C GLY A 201 -14.40 -3.65 -14.18
N LEU A 202 -14.45 -2.40 -13.67
CA LEU A 202 -15.04 -1.25 -14.35
C LEU A 202 -14.02 -0.46 -15.19
N THR A 203 -12.76 -0.89 -15.23
CA THR A 203 -11.69 -0.33 -16.09
C THR A 203 -11.62 -1.00 -17.46
N VAL A 204 -12.75 -1.48 -17.99
CA VAL A 204 -12.82 -2.40 -19.15
C VAL A 204 -12.19 -1.81 -20.43
N VAL A 205 -12.11 -0.48 -20.52
CA VAL A 205 -11.55 0.21 -21.68
C VAL A 205 -10.08 0.56 -21.40
N HIS A 206 -9.21 -0.13 -22.13
CA HIS A 206 -7.78 0.16 -22.16
C HIS A 206 -7.45 0.88 -23.48
N THR A 207 -6.62 1.91 -23.41
CA THR A 207 -5.99 2.45 -24.62
C THR A 207 -4.85 1.52 -25.06
N ASP A 208 -4.46 1.57 -26.33
CA ASP A 208 -3.34 0.78 -26.84
C ASP A 208 -1.97 1.34 -26.38
N GLU A 209 -0.89 0.54 -26.52
CA GLU A 209 0.47 0.98 -26.19
C GLU A 209 1.00 2.09 -27.12
N SER A 210 0.44 2.19 -28.33
CA SER A 210 0.75 3.25 -29.28
C SER A 210 0.10 4.59 -28.94
N THR A 211 -0.73 4.63 -27.90
CA THR A 211 -1.42 5.84 -27.49
C THR A 211 -0.40 6.88 -27.05
N ARG A 212 -0.54 8.08 -27.60
CA ARG A 212 0.31 9.24 -27.33
C ARG A 212 -0.56 10.46 -27.13
N MET A 213 -0.47 11.07 -25.96
CA MET A 213 -1.08 12.35 -25.67
C MET A 213 -0.03 13.44 -25.77
N ALA A 214 -0.34 14.49 -26.52
CA ALA A 214 0.53 15.66 -26.62
C ALA A 214 -0.31 16.93 -26.77
N PHE A 215 0.18 18.02 -26.18
CA PHE A 215 -0.40 19.34 -26.29
C PHE A 215 0.38 20.16 -27.32
N THR A 216 -0.35 20.84 -28.21
CA THR A 216 0.26 21.81 -29.14
C THR A 216 -0.09 23.22 -28.66
N PRO A 217 0.89 24.07 -28.34
CA PRO A 217 0.62 25.42 -27.89
C PRO A 217 -0.19 26.24 -28.92
N PRO A 218 -1.13 27.09 -28.49
CA PRO A 218 -2.00 27.86 -29.40
C PRO A 218 -1.28 28.80 -30.38
N GLY A 219 -0.01 29.14 -30.13
CA GLY A 219 0.80 30.03 -30.98
C GLY A 219 1.66 29.31 -32.03
N GLY A 220 1.58 27.98 -32.13
CA GLY A 220 2.58 27.20 -32.86
C GLY A 220 3.88 27.10 -32.04
N GLY A 221 4.45 25.90 -31.97
CA GLY A 221 5.59 25.58 -31.13
C GLY A 221 5.74 24.08 -30.99
N ASP A 222 6.77 23.64 -30.28
CA ASP A 222 7.02 22.22 -30.09
C ASP A 222 5.88 21.55 -29.31
N ARG A 223 5.51 20.34 -29.76
CA ARG A 223 4.49 19.54 -29.08
C ARG A 223 5.02 19.13 -27.72
N ILE A 224 4.29 19.48 -26.66
CA ILE A 224 4.58 19.04 -25.31
C ILE A 224 4.00 17.64 -25.15
N HIS A 225 4.87 16.65 -24.94
CA HIS A 225 4.45 15.28 -24.66
C HIS A 225 3.81 15.20 -23.27
N LEU A 226 2.63 14.61 -23.18
CA LEU A 226 1.86 14.53 -21.94
C LEU A 226 1.90 13.13 -21.33
N SER A 227 1.65 12.12 -22.16
CA SER A 227 1.73 10.71 -21.77
C SER A 227 1.89 9.80 -23.00
N ALA A 228 2.50 8.64 -22.77
CA ALA A 228 2.73 7.60 -23.77
C ALA A 228 2.38 6.25 -23.18
N GLY A 229 1.54 5.47 -23.86
CA GLY A 229 1.25 4.08 -23.49
C GLY A 229 -0.20 3.84 -23.10
N SER A 230 -0.43 2.65 -22.56
CA SER A 230 -1.76 2.16 -22.22
C SER A 230 -2.29 2.85 -20.96
N GLN A 231 -3.58 3.19 -20.98
CA GLN A 231 -4.27 3.87 -19.89
C GLN A 231 -5.49 3.07 -19.46
N LEU A 232 -5.78 3.09 -18.18
CA LEU A 232 -7.04 2.60 -17.62
C LEU A 232 -8.08 3.70 -17.69
N THR A 233 -9.17 3.43 -18.38
CA THR A 233 -10.30 4.35 -18.48
C THR A 233 -11.39 3.96 -17.50
N TYR A 234 -11.90 4.92 -16.73
CA TYR A 234 -13.00 4.69 -15.79
C TYR A 234 -13.88 5.91 -15.59
N LEU A 235 -15.12 5.67 -15.16
CA LEU A 235 -16.09 6.72 -14.83
C LEU A 235 -16.20 6.89 -13.32
N HIS A 236 -16.36 8.14 -12.89
CA HIS A 236 -16.65 8.45 -11.49
C HIS A 236 -17.58 9.66 -11.40
N LYS A 237 -18.37 9.68 -10.33
CA LYS A 237 -19.39 10.70 -10.14
C LYS A 237 -18.79 12.03 -9.65
N PRO A 238 -18.10 12.12 -8.50
CA PRO A 238 -17.45 13.35 -8.05
C PRO A 238 -16.13 13.62 -8.80
N ALA A 239 -15.71 14.88 -8.88
CA ALA A 239 -14.49 15.29 -9.61
C ALA A 239 -13.18 14.71 -9.04
N THR A 240 -13.09 14.58 -7.71
CA THR A 240 -11.92 14.03 -7.00
C THR A 240 -12.36 13.22 -5.79
N PRO A 241 -11.53 12.30 -5.29
CA PRO A 241 -11.77 11.64 -4.01
C PRO A 241 -12.07 12.65 -2.90
N GLY A 242 -13.14 12.39 -2.12
CA GLY A 242 -13.54 13.24 -1.00
C GLY A 242 -14.32 14.51 -1.36
N ALA A 243 -14.52 14.84 -2.65
CA ALA A 243 -15.36 15.97 -3.04
C ALA A 243 -16.83 15.74 -2.64
N LYS A 244 -17.41 16.72 -1.94
CA LYS A 244 -18.81 16.67 -1.45
C LYS A 244 -19.81 17.42 -2.33
N SER A 245 -19.30 18.29 -3.20
CA SER A 245 -20.09 19.13 -4.11
C SER A 245 -19.26 19.42 -5.36
N GLY A 246 -19.92 19.95 -6.39
CA GLY A 246 -19.30 20.28 -7.68
C GLY A 246 -19.94 19.52 -8.84
N PRO A 247 -19.38 19.68 -10.05
CA PRO A 247 -19.89 18.99 -11.23
C PRO A 247 -19.78 17.47 -11.08
N GLU A 248 -20.83 16.77 -11.52
CA GLU A 248 -20.89 15.31 -11.49
C GLU A 248 -20.57 14.71 -12.86
N TRP A 249 -20.13 13.45 -12.86
CA TRP A 249 -19.85 12.61 -14.03
C TRP A 249 -18.59 13.01 -14.78
N TRP A 250 -17.55 12.23 -14.54
CA TRP A 250 -16.21 12.41 -15.05
C TRP A 250 -15.72 11.11 -15.64
N VAL A 251 -14.96 11.22 -16.74
CA VAL A 251 -14.12 10.14 -17.26
C VAL A 251 -12.67 10.44 -16.91
N SER A 252 -11.97 9.44 -16.40
CA SER A 252 -10.54 9.51 -16.14
C SER A 252 -9.80 8.49 -16.98
N LEU A 253 -8.64 8.90 -17.49
CA LEU A 253 -7.64 8.06 -18.13
C LEU A 253 -6.38 8.13 -17.26
N THR A 254 -6.08 7.03 -16.59
CA THR A 254 -4.86 6.91 -15.77
C THR A 254 -3.84 6.06 -16.51
N HIS A 255 -2.67 6.65 -16.75
CA HIS A 255 -1.53 5.96 -17.33
C HIS A 255 -1.08 4.81 -16.42
N THR A 256 -0.90 3.60 -16.96
CA THR A 256 -0.44 2.45 -16.17
C THR A 256 1.07 2.46 -16.06
N LEU A 257 1.63 2.22 -14.87
CA LEU A 257 3.08 2.09 -14.65
C LEU A 257 3.35 0.75 -13.93
N PRO A 258 3.25 -0.40 -14.64
CA PRO A 258 3.33 -1.71 -14.01
C PRO A 258 4.65 -1.97 -13.29
N ASP A 259 5.75 -1.42 -13.78
CA ASP A 259 7.07 -1.46 -13.15
C ASP A 259 7.10 -0.65 -11.85
N GLN A 260 6.62 0.59 -11.84
CA GLN A 260 6.48 1.40 -10.61
C GLN A 260 5.61 0.69 -9.57
N ASP A 261 4.46 0.18 -9.99
CA ASP A 261 3.48 -0.46 -9.11
C ASP A 261 4.07 -1.73 -8.48
N ILE A 262 4.78 -2.55 -9.25
CA ILE A 262 5.40 -3.80 -8.78
C ILE A 262 6.60 -3.52 -7.88
N GLU A 263 7.52 -2.64 -8.28
CA GLU A 263 8.71 -2.33 -7.47
C GLU A 263 8.32 -1.67 -6.14
N THR A 264 7.34 -0.76 -6.17
CA THR A 264 6.81 -0.16 -4.94
C THR A 264 6.14 -1.21 -4.06
N ALA A 265 5.32 -2.11 -4.64
CA ALA A 265 4.69 -3.20 -3.89
C ALA A 265 5.73 -4.18 -3.29
N PHE A 266 6.83 -4.44 -3.98
CA PHE A 266 7.93 -5.27 -3.50
C PHE A 266 8.64 -4.64 -2.29
N LEU A 267 8.92 -3.34 -2.35
CA LEU A 267 9.51 -2.62 -1.22
C LEU A 267 8.55 -2.55 -0.02
N ILE A 268 7.24 -2.42 -0.26
CA ILE A 268 6.23 -2.54 0.79
C ILE A 268 6.23 -3.94 1.39
N HIS A 269 6.38 -5.00 0.59
CA HIS A 269 6.55 -6.36 1.09
C HIS A 269 7.75 -6.47 2.05
N CYS A 270 8.91 -5.88 1.70
CA CYS A 270 10.09 -5.84 2.56
C CYS A 270 9.81 -5.11 3.88
N ALA A 271 9.08 -3.99 3.84
CA ALA A 271 8.66 -3.24 5.02
C ALA A 271 7.71 -4.07 5.90
N VAL A 272 6.70 -4.71 5.31
CA VAL A 272 5.74 -5.58 6.02
C VAL A 272 6.45 -6.76 6.67
N SER A 273 7.39 -7.41 5.98
CA SER A 273 8.18 -8.51 6.53
C SER A 273 9.03 -8.05 7.73
N SER A 274 9.67 -6.88 7.62
CA SER A 274 10.47 -6.30 8.71
C SER A 274 9.62 -5.95 9.94
N LEU A 275 8.49 -5.26 9.73
CA LEU A 275 7.50 -4.98 10.77
C LEU A 275 7.03 -6.25 11.46
N TRP A 276 6.70 -7.28 10.66
CA TRP A 276 6.20 -8.54 11.17
C TRP A 276 7.24 -9.28 12.00
N ASN A 277 8.50 -9.32 11.56
CA ASN A 277 9.59 -9.94 12.31
C ASN A 277 9.92 -9.19 13.60
N VAL A 278 9.89 -7.85 13.59
CA VAL A 278 10.03 -7.04 14.79
C VAL A 278 8.93 -7.33 15.80
N ALA A 279 7.68 -7.37 15.33
CA ALA A 279 6.53 -7.68 16.16
C ALA A 279 6.60 -9.12 16.70
N ARG A 280 6.90 -10.10 15.83
CA ARG A 280 7.06 -11.50 16.23
C ARG A 280 8.16 -11.65 17.28
N ARG A 281 9.29 -10.98 17.14
CA ARG A 281 10.33 -10.92 18.18
C ARG A 281 9.77 -10.39 19.49
N ARG A 282 9.15 -9.21 19.45
CA ARG A 282 8.59 -8.53 20.64
C ARG A 282 7.56 -9.39 21.39
N TYR A 283 6.65 -10.03 20.66
CA TYR A 283 5.49 -10.69 21.26
C TYR A 283 5.66 -12.19 21.51
N THR A 284 6.59 -12.83 20.80
CA THR A 284 6.76 -14.29 20.86
C THR A 284 8.18 -14.71 21.21
N GLY A 285 9.13 -13.77 21.29
CA GLY A 285 10.53 -14.05 21.62
C GLY A 285 11.28 -14.83 20.53
N GLN A 286 10.80 -14.78 19.28
CA GLN A 286 11.43 -15.46 18.14
C GLN A 286 12.37 -14.51 17.40
N ALA A 287 13.57 -14.97 17.05
CA ALA A 287 14.48 -14.22 16.18
C ALA A 287 13.90 -14.12 14.76
N GLY A 288 14.42 -13.18 13.97
CA GLY A 288 14.04 -13.02 12.58
C GLY A 288 15.08 -12.25 11.79
N GLU A 289 14.63 -11.56 10.74
CA GLU A 289 15.45 -10.67 9.93
C GLU A 289 14.67 -9.41 9.62
N VAL A 290 15.37 -8.29 9.43
CA VAL A 290 14.80 -7.04 8.91
C VAL A 290 15.49 -6.67 7.61
N SER A 291 14.77 -5.97 6.75
CA SER A 291 15.31 -5.42 5.52
C SER A 291 15.91 -4.05 5.77
N ILE A 292 17.12 -3.84 5.26
CA ILE A 292 17.82 -2.58 5.25
C ILE A 292 17.78 -2.04 3.82
N VAL A 293 17.25 -0.84 3.66
CA VAL A 293 16.86 -0.27 2.36
C VAL A 293 17.28 1.18 2.32
N ALA A 294 18.03 1.57 1.30
CA ALA A 294 18.39 2.96 1.08
C ALA A 294 17.15 3.78 0.64
N ALA A 295 17.06 5.02 1.11
CA ALA A 295 16.00 5.94 0.66
C ALA A 295 16.07 6.17 -0.86
N ALA A 296 17.26 6.12 -1.47
CA ALA A 296 17.48 6.19 -2.90
C ALA A 296 16.74 5.07 -3.65
N ALA A 297 16.84 3.81 -3.19
CA ALA A 297 16.13 2.68 -3.79
C ALA A 297 14.61 2.87 -3.77
N VAL A 298 14.06 3.39 -2.67
CA VAL A 298 12.62 3.73 -2.59
C VAL A 298 12.24 4.83 -3.58
N ARG A 299 13.04 5.90 -3.67
CA ARG A 299 12.82 6.98 -4.64
C ARG A 299 12.92 6.48 -6.08
N ALA A 300 13.88 5.61 -6.38
CA ALA A 300 14.05 5.02 -7.70
C ALA A 300 12.83 4.19 -8.10
N ALA A 301 12.30 3.37 -7.20
CA ALA A 301 11.08 2.59 -7.47
C ALA A 301 9.84 3.48 -7.72
N ILE A 302 9.70 4.58 -6.97
CA ILE A 302 8.55 5.49 -7.10
C ILE A 302 8.68 6.43 -8.30
N TYR A 303 9.85 7.04 -8.50
CA TYR A 303 10.02 8.14 -9.46
C TYR A 303 10.78 7.75 -10.72
N GLY A 304 11.54 6.64 -10.70
CA GLY A 304 12.34 6.18 -11.84
C GLY A 304 11.48 5.91 -13.08
N PRO A 305 10.46 5.03 -13.01
CA PRO A 305 9.59 4.74 -14.15
C PRO A 305 8.93 5.96 -14.81
N PRO A 306 8.22 6.85 -14.07
CA PRO A 306 7.60 8.01 -14.72
C PRO A 306 8.63 8.98 -15.32
N VAL A 307 9.84 9.08 -14.74
CA VAL A 307 10.94 9.89 -15.30
C VAL A 307 11.49 9.26 -16.58
N ALA A 308 11.72 7.94 -16.59
CA ALA A 308 12.25 7.23 -17.76
C ALA A 308 11.32 7.30 -18.97
N GLU A 309 10.00 7.29 -18.74
CA GLU A 309 9.00 7.43 -19.81
C GLU A 309 8.79 8.89 -20.26
N GLY A 310 9.29 9.88 -19.51
CA GLY A 310 9.01 11.29 -19.77
C GLY A 310 7.52 11.66 -19.58
N SER A 311 6.80 10.88 -18.78
CA SER A 311 5.36 11.05 -18.53
C SER A 311 5.12 12.19 -17.54
N VAL A 312 4.56 13.30 -18.04
CA VAL A 312 4.26 14.49 -17.20
C VAL A 312 2.88 14.39 -16.56
N ILE A 313 1.99 13.55 -17.14
CA ILE A 313 0.63 13.30 -16.65
C ILE A 313 0.47 11.84 -16.24
N ARG A 314 0.03 11.62 -14.99
CA ARG A 314 -0.43 10.32 -14.50
C ARG A 314 -1.92 10.11 -14.81
N THR A 315 -2.77 11.08 -14.50
CA THR A 315 -4.22 10.97 -14.76
C THR A 315 -4.75 12.22 -15.47
N LEU A 316 -5.47 12.01 -16.57
CA LEU A 316 -6.32 13.02 -17.19
C LEU A 316 -7.78 12.73 -16.80
N SER A 317 -8.46 13.70 -16.20
CA SER A 317 -9.90 13.64 -15.94
C SER A 317 -10.63 14.70 -16.76
N HIS A 318 -11.74 14.32 -17.36
CA HIS A 318 -12.59 15.17 -18.19
C HIS A 318 -14.04 15.05 -17.73
N GLU A 319 -14.69 16.17 -17.47
CA GLU A 319 -16.13 16.20 -17.18
C GLU A 319 -16.91 15.79 -18.42
N LEU A 320 -17.91 14.91 -18.27
CA LEU A 320 -18.76 14.55 -19.41
C LEU A 320 -19.59 15.76 -19.85
N THR A 321 -19.61 16.03 -21.16
CA THR A 321 -20.35 17.14 -21.74
C THR A 321 -21.83 17.03 -21.40
N LYS A 322 -22.43 18.13 -20.92
CA LYS A 322 -23.85 18.23 -20.57
C LYS A 322 -24.55 19.19 -21.52
N LYS A 323 -25.88 19.11 -21.54
CA LYS A 323 -26.72 20.13 -22.14
C LYS A 323 -27.28 21.04 -21.06
N ASP A 324 -27.34 22.33 -21.33
CA ASP A 324 -28.06 23.27 -20.48
C ASP A 324 -29.58 23.17 -20.69
N LEU A 325 -30.35 24.04 -20.03
CA LEU A 325 -31.80 24.05 -20.12
C LEU A 325 -32.31 24.44 -21.52
N GLN A 326 -31.45 25.04 -22.34
CA GLN A 326 -31.72 25.47 -23.71
C GLN A 326 -31.35 24.36 -24.71
N GLY A 327 -30.72 23.28 -24.26
CA GLY A 327 -30.30 22.16 -25.08
C GLY A 327 -28.92 22.32 -25.72
N GLU A 328 -28.21 23.39 -25.38
CA GLU A 328 -26.87 23.70 -25.87
C GLU A 328 -25.80 22.99 -25.03
N PHE A 329 -24.67 22.64 -25.65
CA PHE A 329 -23.59 21.98 -24.93
C PHE A 329 -22.89 22.95 -23.97
N SER A 330 -22.79 22.55 -22.70
CA SER A 330 -22.08 23.33 -21.69
C SER A 330 -20.56 23.24 -21.86
N GLY A 331 -19.84 24.19 -21.25
CA GLY A 331 -18.40 24.10 -21.09
C GLY A 331 -17.97 22.83 -20.34
N ILE A 332 -16.73 22.41 -20.57
CA ILE A 332 -16.17 21.18 -20.01
C ILE A 332 -15.00 21.52 -19.11
N ASN A 333 -14.97 20.94 -17.91
CA ASN A 333 -13.82 21.01 -17.03
C ASN A 333 -12.84 19.86 -17.30
N MET A 334 -11.55 20.18 -17.34
CA MET A 334 -10.46 19.22 -17.44
C MET A 334 -9.54 19.33 -16.24
N ARG A 335 -9.03 18.20 -15.76
CA ARG A 335 -8.04 18.12 -14.68
C ARG A 335 -6.93 17.19 -15.08
N MET A 336 -5.70 17.57 -14.79
CA MET A 336 -4.50 16.78 -15.03
C MET A 336 -3.77 16.64 -13.70
N THR A 337 -3.40 15.42 -13.33
CA THR A 337 -2.53 15.16 -12.19
C THR A 337 -1.24 14.54 -12.68
N GLY A 338 -0.11 15.09 -12.26
CA GLY A 338 1.20 14.52 -12.53
C GLY A 338 1.54 13.37 -11.58
N PRO A 339 2.62 12.61 -11.85
CA PRO A 339 3.11 11.53 -10.99
C PRO A 339 3.79 12.02 -9.70
N GLY A 340 3.84 13.34 -9.45
CA GLY A 340 4.42 13.90 -8.22
C GLY A 340 5.95 13.86 -8.16
N VAL A 341 6.64 13.84 -9.32
CA VAL A 341 8.12 13.81 -9.34
C VAL A 341 8.69 15.09 -8.71
N PRO A 342 9.71 14.98 -7.84
CA PRO A 342 10.43 16.14 -7.30
C PRO A 342 10.98 17.07 -8.40
N ASN A 343 11.14 18.36 -8.06
CA ASN A 343 11.71 19.36 -8.96
C ASN A 343 13.14 18.98 -9.35
N GLU A 344 13.60 19.39 -10.54
CA GLU A 344 14.95 19.07 -11.03
C GLU A 344 16.07 19.52 -10.09
N GLY A 345 15.89 20.63 -9.35
CA GLY A 345 16.85 21.10 -8.34
C GLY A 345 16.88 20.29 -7.03
N ASP A 346 15.84 19.48 -6.79
CA ASP A 346 15.76 18.54 -5.65
C ASP A 346 16.20 17.11 -6.07
N ARG A 347 16.48 16.91 -7.36
CA ARG A 347 17.06 15.67 -7.90
C ARG A 347 18.58 15.80 -7.82
N ASP A 348 19.18 15.63 -6.64
CA ASP A 348 20.63 15.36 -6.64
C ASP A 348 20.83 14.09 -7.49
N SER A 349 21.72 14.17 -8.49
CA SER A 349 21.94 13.08 -9.45
C SER A 349 22.35 11.75 -8.76
N GLU A 350 22.85 11.82 -7.52
CA GLU A 350 23.18 10.66 -6.69
C GLU A 350 21.94 9.86 -6.22
N TYR A 351 20.74 10.43 -6.16
CA TYR A 351 19.56 9.74 -5.58
C TYR A 351 18.94 8.65 -6.45
N LEU A 352 19.23 8.62 -7.75
CA LEU A 352 18.69 7.62 -8.69
C LEU A 352 19.73 6.55 -9.10
N ASP A 353 21.00 6.76 -8.74
CA ASP A 353 22.10 5.86 -9.12
C ASP A 353 22.33 4.73 -8.10
N ASP A 354 21.99 4.93 -6.82
CA ASP A 354 22.05 3.87 -5.81
C ASP A 354 20.78 3.00 -5.84
N THR A 355 20.86 1.95 -6.66
CA THR A 355 19.86 0.90 -6.81
C THR A 355 20.22 -0.37 -6.04
N SER A 356 21.06 -0.25 -5.00
CA SER A 356 21.48 -1.39 -4.19
C SER A 356 20.24 -2.16 -3.69
N PRO A 357 20.17 -3.47 -3.94
CA PRO A 357 19.00 -4.25 -3.57
C PRO A 357 18.84 -4.28 -2.04
N PRO A 358 17.60 -4.39 -1.53
CA PRO A 358 17.35 -4.59 -0.11
C PRO A 358 18.19 -5.74 0.44
N ARG A 359 18.97 -5.47 1.50
CA ARG A 359 19.75 -6.51 2.19
C ARG A 359 19.06 -6.90 3.48
N ARG A 360 19.19 -8.16 3.86
CA ARG A 360 18.65 -8.67 5.12
C ARG A 360 19.69 -8.63 6.22
N VAL A 361 19.25 -8.29 7.43
CA VAL A 361 20.06 -8.30 8.65
C VAL A 361 19.38 -9.13 9.71
N ALA A 362 20.17 -9.94 10.41
CA ALA A 362 19.69 -10.73 11.53
C ALA A 362 19.08 -9.82 12.61
N LEU A 363 17.88 -10.17 13.06
CA LEU A 363 17.16 -9.56 14.16
C LEU A 363 17.17 -10.52 15.36
N PRO A 364 18.20 -10.47 16.23
CA PRO A 364 18.29 -11.35 17.39
C PRO A 364 17.26 -10.98 18.47
N VAL A 365 16.95 -11.95 19.33
CA VAL A 365 16.07 -11.76 20.49
C VAL A 365 16.80 -10.97 21.57
N ARG A 366 16.22 -9.83 22.00
CA ARG A 366 16.76 -9.05 23.12
C ARG A 366 16.39 -9.68 24.45
N GLN A 367 17.15 -9.40 25.50
CA GLN A 367 16.84 -9.91 26.84
C GLN A 367 15.42 -9.52 27.30
N GLN A 368 14.96 -8.30 26.97
CA GLN A 368 13.62 -7.82 27.29
C GLN A 368 12.49 -8.49 26.49
N ASP A 369 12.79 -9.06 25.33
CA ASP A 369 11.80 -9.74 24.48
C ASP A 369 11.67 -11.24 24.82
N LYS A 370 12.50 -11.75 25.74
CA LYS A 370 12.44 -13.17 26.17
C LYS A 370 11.17 -13.44 26.94
N GLN A 371 10.40 -14.41 26.44
CA GLN A 371 9.16 -14.83 27.07
C GLN A 371 9.44 -15.73 28.28
N VAL A 372 8.71 -15.50 29.39
CA VAL A 372 8.67 -16.45 30.50
C VAL A 372 7.77 -17.62 30.07
N ILE A 373 8.35 -18.81 29.95
CA ILE A 373 7.61 -20.01 29.57
C ILE A 373 6.74 -20.43 30.75
N SER A 374 5.42 -20.32 30.60
CA SER A 374 4.47 -20.84 31.58
C SER A 374 4.44 -22.38 31.55
N THR A 375 4.44 -22.99 32.72
CA THR A 375 4.30 -24.45 32.90
C THR A 375 2.85 -24.92 32.87
N SER A 376 1.89 -24.00 32.80
CA SER A 376 0.46 -24.33 32.74
C SER A 376 0.13 -25.18 31.50
N ARG A 377 -0.92 -26.00 31.60
CA ARG A 377 -1.48 -26.75 30.46
C ARG A 377 -2.77 -26.13 29.90
N ARG A 378 -3.30 -25.09 30.55
CA ARG A 378 -4.57 -24.47 30.18
C ARG A 378 -4.40 -23.55 28.97
N LYS A 379 -5.26 -23.72 27.97
CA LYS A 379 -5.47 -22.78 26.88
C LYS A 379 -6.77 -22.03 27.11
N LEU A 380 -6.77 -20.73 26.84
CA LEU A 380 -7.98 -19.92 26.83
C LEU A 380 -8.63 -19.89 25.45
N LEU A 381 -7.85 -20.09 24.37
CA LEU A 381 -8.37 -20.14 23.00
C LEU A 381 -8.18 -21.54 22.38
N PRO A 382 -9.16 -22.02 21.59
CA PRO A 382 -9.11 -23.37 21.02
C PRO A 382 -8.08 -23.52 19.89
N PHE A 383 -7.60 -22.41 19.34
CA PHE A 383 -6.68 -22.37 18.19
C PHE A 383 -5.25 -21.97 18.57
N SER A 384 -4.95 -21.75 19.85
CA SER A 384 -3.62 -21.34 20.30
C SER A 384 -2.56 -22.37 19.93
N PRO A 385 -1.41 -21.96 19.37
CA PRO A 385 -0.30 -22.87 19.11
C PRO A 385 0.16 -23.59 20.38
N ASN A 386 0.76 -24.78 20.23
CA ASN A 386 1.19 -25.55 21.39
C ASN A 386 2.34 -24.90 22.17
N TRP A 387 3.10 -24.02 21.51
CA TRP A 387 4.23 -23.28 22.03
C TRP A 387 3.86 -21.93 22.67
N SER A 388 2.59 -21.48 22.59
CA SER A 388 2.19 -20.21 23.22
C SER A 388 2.34 -20.28 24.74
N SER A 389 2.70 -19.17 25.39
CA SER A 389 2.71 -19.07 26.84
C SER A 389 1.29 -19.28 27.39
N ARG A 390 1.09 -20.43 28.03
CA ARG A 390 -0.19 -20.87 28.61
C ARG A 390 -0.49 -20.14 29.91
N VAL A 391 -1.77 -20.10 30.31
CA VAL A 391 -2.21 -19.37 31.52
C VAL A 391 -2.28 -20.26 32.73
#